data_AF-A0A447P895-F1
#
_entry.id   AF-A0A447P895-F1
#
_cell.length_a   1.000
_cell.length_b   1.000
_cell.length_c   1.000
_cell.angle_alpha   90.00
_cell.angle_beta   90.00
_cell.angle_gamma   90.00
#
_symmetry.space_group_name_H-M   'P 1'
#
loop_
_entity.id
_entity.type
_entity.pdbx_description
1 polymer ?
#
loop_
_entity_poly.entity_id
_entity_poly.type
_entity_poly.pdbx_seq_one_letter_code
_entity_poly.pdbx_strand_id
1 'polypeptide(L)'
;MSENLDGAALRHKVEDILRRWPAGIGSSPRTFYHHLAAQGQIRDALAFDCMRTAFLTRCIAGLGWCDVHQAWLVLLLNAQRAQDCFDSWEDYATAYVRARRVWLTLRDTPTALAGRDLQEATHYLQDPVSRWRQLPWNEFKIFEPI
;
A
#
# COMPACT_ATOMS: atom_id res chain seq x y z
N MET A 1 -17.61 -7.45 -24.32
CA MET A 1 -18.51 -6.28 -24.29
C MET A 1 -17.96 -5.36 -23.22
N SER A 2 -17.06 -4.43 -23.58
CA SER A 2 -16.51 -3.49 -22.60
C SER A 2 -17.56 -2.42 -22.37
N GLU A 3 -18.16 -2.41 -21.18
CA GLU A 3 -18.87 -1.22 -20.73
C GLU A 3 -17.87 -0.07 -20.74
N ASN A 4 -18.06 0.87 -21.67
CA ASN A 4 -17.46 2.19 -21.55
C ASN A 4 -18.04 2.79 -20.28
N LEU A 5 -17.31 2.67 -19.17
CA LEU A 5 -17.64 3.37 -17.95
C LEU A 5 -17.61 4.86 -18.28
N ASP A 6 -18.79 5.47 -18.31
CA ASP A 6 -18.91 6.93 -18.28
C ASP A 6 -18.02 7.47 -17.15
N GLY A 7 -17.33 8.58 -17.39
CA GLY A 7 -16.38 9.16 -16.43
C GLY A 7 -17.01 9.42 -15.07
N ALA A 8 -18.32 9.71 -15.01
CA ALA A 8 -19.05 9.83 -13.76
C ALA A 8 -19.23 8.48 -13.04
N ALA A 9 -19.58 7.41 -13.77
CA ALA A 9 -19.70 6.07 -13.21
C ALA A 9 -18.36 5.52 -12.71
N LEU A 10 -17.27 5.81 -13.43
CA LEU A 10 -15.91 5.47 -13.00
C LEU A 10 -15.56 6.16 -11.67
N ARG A 11 -15.79 7.48 -11.58
CA ARG A 11 -15.54 8.24 -10.35
C ARG A 11 -16.33 7.70 -9.17
N HIS A 12 -17.63 7.44 -9.35
CA HIS A 12 -18.46 6.89 -8.28
C HIS A 12 -17.95 5.54 -7.77
N LYS A 13 -17.57 4.64 -8.69
CA LYS A 13 -16.99 3.34 -8.35
C LYS A 13 -15.67 3.48 -7.59
N VAL A 14 -14.84 4.44 -7.99
CA VAL A 14 -13.58 4.75 -7.31
C VAL A 14 -13.82 5.29 -5.91
N GLU A 15 -14.78 6.21 -5.73
CA GLU A 15 -15.15 6.74 -4.41
C GLU A 15 -15.59 5.62 -3.46
N ASP A 16 -16.37 4.66 -3.95
CA ASP A 16 -16.78 3.47 -3.20
C ASP A 16 -15.59 2.58 -2.80
N ILE A 17 -14.62 2.40 -3.69
CA ILE A 17 -13.38 1.68 -3.39
C ILE A 17 -12.60 2.41 -2.29
N LEU A 18 -12.44 3.73 -2.41
CA LEU A 18 -11.73 4.54 -1.42
C LEU A 18 -12.43 4.56 -0.06
N ARG A 19 -13.77 4.48 0.00
CA ARG A 19 -14.49 4.34 1.28
C ARG A 19 -14.21 3.02 2.00
N ARG A 20 -13.82 1.98 1.25
CA ARG A 20 -13.53 0.64 1.77
C ARG A 20 -12.02 0.37 1.94
N TRP A 21 -11.19 1.41 1.83
CA TRP A 21 -9.73 1.30 1.95
C TRP A 21 -9.20 0.54 3.18
N PRO A 22 -9.84 0.51 4.37
CA PRO A 22 -9.30 -0.23 5.51
C PRO A 22 -9.17 -1.74 5.24
N ALA A 23 -10.01 -2.28 4.36
CA ALA A 23 -9.94 -3.68 3.91
C ALA A 23 -8.83 -3.92 2.87
N GLY A 24 -8.03 -2.90 2.55
CA GLY A 24 -7.04 -2.91 1.47
C GLY A 24 -7.66 -2.50 0.12
N ILE A 25 -6.82 -1.99 -0.79
CA ILE A 25 -7.23 -1.62 -2.14
C ILE A 25 -6.71 -2.65 -3.17
N GLY A 26 -7.62 -3.13 -4.02
CA GLY A 26 -7.36 -4.06 -5.10
C GLY A 26 -7.65 -5.52 -4.72
N SER A 27 -7.19 -6.46 -5.56
CA SER A 27 -7.39 -7.90 -5.31
C SER A 27 -6.12 -8.57 -4.77
N SER A 28 -6.29 -9.30 -3.67
CA SER A 28 -5.32 -10.24 -3.13
C SER A 28 -5.90 -11.66 -3.18
N PRO A 29 -5.08 -12.71 -3.41
CA PRO A 29 -5.55 -14.09 -3.31
C PRO A 29 -6.23 -14.33 -1.95
N ARG A 30 -7.33 -15.09 -1.92
CA ARG A 30 -8.11 -15.35 -0.69
C ARG A 30 -7.24 -15.95 0.43
N THR A 31 -6.20 -16.69 0.08
CA THR A 31 -5.29 -17.35 1.01
C THR A 31 -4.11 -16.48 1.46
N PHE A 32 -3.94 -15.27 0.91
CA PHE A 32 -2.77 -14.42 1.17
C PHE A 32 -2.50 -14.22 2.67
N TYR A 33 -3.52 -13.81 3.41
CA TYR A 33 -3.43 -13.63 4.86
C TYR A 33 -3.20 -14.95 5.60
N HIS A 34 -3.77 -16.07 5.12
CA HIS A 34 -3.55 -17.39 5.73
C HIS A 34 -2.09 -17.86 5.58
N HIS A 35 -1.46 -17.63 4.43
CA HIS A 35 -0.04 -17.98 4.24
C HIS A 35 0.88 -17.19 5.16
N LEU A 36 0.63 -15.89 5.32
CA LEU A 36 1.40 -15.05 6.23
C LEU A 36 1.11 -15.39 7.70
N ALA A 37 -0.14 -15.69 8.04
CA ALA A 37 -0.51 -16.17 9.38
C ALA A 37 0.19 -17.47 9.76
N ALA A 38 0.27 -18.44 8.84
CA ALA A 38 0.97 -19.70 9.06
C ALA A 38 2.47 -19.53 9.34
N GLN A 39 3.06 -18.40 8.94
CA GLN A 39 4.46 -18.04 9.17
C GLN A 39 4.66 -17.10 10.37
N GLY A 40 3.60 -16.76 11.10
CA GLY A 40 3.65 -15.75 12.18
C GLY A 40 3.88 -14.32 11.67
N GLN A 41 3.61 -14.06 10.39
CA GLN A 41 3.94 -12.83 9.67
C GLN A 41 2.69 -12.04 9.25
N ILE A 42 1.60 -12.10 10.02
CA ILE A 42 0.36 -11.36 9.71
C ILE A 42 0.63 -9.85 9.53
N ARG A 43 1.54 -9.29 10.34
CA ARG A 43 1.96 -7.90 10.24
C ARG A 43 2.53 -7.56 8.86
N ASP A 44 3.20 -8.49 8.20
CA ASP A 44 3.77 -8.26 6.87
C ASP A 44 2.67 -8.06 5.83
N ALA A 45 1.51 -8.73 5.98
CA ALA A 45 0.34 -8.54 5.11
C ALA A 45 -0.15 -7.08 5.18
N LEU A 46 -0.14 -6.52 6.38
CA LEU A 46 -0.52 -5.13 6.61
C LEU A 46 0.45 -4.17 5.92
N ALA A 47 1.76 -4.43 5.96
CA ALA A 47 2.74 -3.61 5.25
C ALA A 47 2.45 -3.57 3.74
N PHE A 48 2.14 -4.73 3.18
CA PHE A 48 1.81 -4.87 1.76
C PHE A 48 0.54 -4.11 1.38
N ASP A 49 -0.51 -4.22 2.17
CA ASP A 49 -1.77 -3.53 1.92
C ASP A 49 -1.64 -2.01 2.09
N CYS A 50 -0.88 -1.55 3.08
CA CYS A 50 -0.61 -0.11 3.26
C CYS A 50 0.16 0.46 2.06
N MET A 51 1.16 -0.25 1.55
CA MET A 51 1.94 0.19 0.38
C MET A 51 1.06 0.30 -0.87
N ARG A 52 0.24 -0.73 -1.11
CA ARG A 52 -0.65 -0.78 -2.28
C ARG A 52 -1.74 0.28 -2.20
N THR A 53 -2.30 0.50 -1.02
CA THR A 53 -3.28 1.56 -0.78
C THR A 53 -2.67 2.92 -1.09
N ALA A 54 -1.47 3.21 -0.60
CA ALA A 54 -0.79 4.48 -0.88
C ALA A 54 -0.52 4.67 -2.39
N PHE A 55 0.01 3.65 -3.07
CA PHE A 55 0.30 3.70 -4.49
C PHE A 55 -0.97 3.91 -5.33
N LEU A 56 -1.99 3.06 -5.14
CA LEU A 56 -3.23 3.11 -5.93
C LEU A 56 -3.99 4.41 -5.69
N THR A 57 -4.08 4.87 -4.43
CA THR A 57 -4.74 6.15 -4.12
C THR A 57 -4.02 7.33 -4.79
N ARG A 58 -2.68 7.36 -4.82
CA ARG A 58 -1.94 8.41 -5.56
C ARG A 58 -2.18 8.34 -7.06
N CYS A 59 -2.22 7.14 -7.66
CA CYS A 59 -2.51 6.98 -9.08
C CYS A 59 -3.92 7.48 -9.43
N ILE A 60 -4.92 7.08 -8.63
CA ILE A 60 -6.32 7.49 -8.81
C ILE A 60 -6.47 9.01 -8.71
N ALA A 61 -5.86 9.63 -7.68
CA ALA A 61 -5.89 11.07 -7.50
C ALA A 61 -5.18 11.81 -8.64
N GLY A 62 -4.00 11.32 -9.07
CA GLY A 62 -3.24 11.91 -10.17
C GLY A 62 -3.95 11.84 -11.53
N LEU A 63 -4.87 10.88 -11.71
CA LEU A 63 -5.72 10.76 -12.89
C LEU A 63 -7.03 11.56 -12.79
N GLY A 64 -7.29 12.23 -11.67
CA GLY A 64 -8.53 12.98 -11.44
C GLY A 64 -9.77 12.09 -11.32
N TRP A 65 -9.60 10.84 -10.89
CA TRP A 65 -10.69 9.86 -10.78
C TRP A 65 -11.37 9.82 -9.41
N CYS A 66 -10.93 10.65 -8.47
CA CYS A 66 -11.61 10.85 -7.20
C CYS A 66 -11.46 12.30 -6.75
N ASP A 67 -12.24 12.67 -5.75
CA ASP A 67 -11.97 13.88 -4.98
C ASP A 67 -10.58 13.81 -4.32
N VAL A 68 -9.81 14.90 -4.45
CA VAL A 68 -8.46 15.00 -3.93
C VAL A 68 -8.44 15.02 -2.40
N HIS A 69 -9.47 15.57 -1.75
CA HIS A 69 -9.56 15.59 -0.29
C HIS A 69 -9.83 14.19 0.27
N GLN A 70 -10.72 13.43 -0.38
CA GLN A 70 -10.92 12.02 -0.05
C GLN A 70 -9.61 11.20 -0.21
N ALA A 71 -8.85 11.42 -1.28
CA ALA A 71 -7.57 10.74 -1.47
C ALA A 71 -6.57 11.07 -0.35
N TRP A 72 -6.46 12.34 0.03
CA TRP A 72 -5.59 12.75 1.14
C TRP A 72 -6.02 12.14 2.46
N LEU A 73 -7.31 12.10 2.76
CA LEU A 73 -7.82 11.45 3.97
C LEU A 73 -7.40 9.98 4.04
N VAL A 74 -7.56 9.24 2.93
CA VAL A 74 -7.11 7.84 2.83
C VAL A 74 -5.60 7.72 3.03
N LEU A 75 -4.80 8.58 2.37
CA LEU A 75 -3.34 8.54 2.48
C LEU A 75 -2.86 8.82 3.91
N LEU A 76 -3.47 9.80 4.58
CA LEU A 76 -3.16 10.18 5.97
C LEU A 76 -3.51 9.04 6.93
N LEU A 77 -4.74 8.54 6.89
CA LEU A 77 -5.16 7.43 7.76
C LEU A 77 -4.34 6.16 7.52
N ASN A 78 -3.99 5.87 6.26
CA ASN A 78 -3.15 4.73 5.90
C ASN A 78 -1.70 4.89 6.37
N ALA A 79 -1.15 6.11 6.34
CA ALA A 79 0.16 6.40 6.91
C ALA A 79 0.18 6.16 8.43
N GLN A 80 -0.84 6.66 9.15
CA GLN A 80 -0.97 6.42 10.59
C GLN A 80 -1.05 4.92 10.90
N ARG A 81 -1.88 4.17 10.15
CA ARG A 81 -2.00 2.71 10.30
C ARG A 81 -0.66 1.98 10.14
N ALA A 82 0.19 2.44 9.22
CA ALA A 82 1.55 1.90 9.09
C ALA A 82 2.42 2.30 10.29
N GLN A 83 2.44 3.57 10.66
CA GLN A 83 3.21 4.07 11.81
C GLN A 83 2.84 3.41 13.14
N ASP A 84 1.58 3.02 13.33
CA ASP A 84 1.12 2.33 14.53
C ASP A 84 1.60 0.86 14.62
N CYS A 85 2.00 0.28 13.48
CA CYS A 85 2.33 -1.15 13.39
C CYS A 85 3.82 -1.43 13.15
N PHE A 86 4.59 -0.43 12.71
CA PHE A 86 6.01 -0.57 12.41
C PHE A 86 6.81 0.57 13.04
N ASP A 87 8.06 0.29 13.38
CA ASP A 87 8.88 1.20 14.17
C ASP A 87 9.73 2.16 13.33
N SER A 88 9.92 1.86 12.05
CA SER A 88 10.78 2.61 11.13
C SER A 88 10.45 2.33 9.67
N TRP A 89 11.01 3.14 8.77
CA TRP A 89 10.97 2.86 7.34
C TRP A 89 11.59 1.49 7.00
N GLU A 90 12.68 1.11 7.66
CA GLU A 90 13.38 -0.15 7.46
C GLU A 90 12.55 -1.36 7.91
N ASP A 91 11.88 -1.25 9.06
CA ASP A 91 10.98 -2.30 9.57
C ASP A 91 9.78 -2.50 8.62
N TYR A 92 9.15 -1.40 8.22
CA TYR A 92 8.06 -1.40 7.26
C TYR A 92 8.47 -1.95 5.89
N ALA A 93 9.63 -1.55 5.37
CA ALA A 93 10.19 -2.05 4.11
C ALA A 93 10.43 -3.56 4.14
N THR A 94 11.01 -4.05 5.24
CA THR A 94 11.33 -5.47 5.40
C THR A 94 10.06 -6.32 5.42
N ALA A 95 9.06 -5.88 6.18
CA ALA A 95 7.74 -6.50 6.23
C ALA A 95 7.07 -6.51 4.85
N TYR A 96 7.09 -5.37 4.14
CA TYR A 96 6.57 -5.25 2.79
C TYR A 96 7.22 -6.25 1.80
N VAL A 97 8.54 -6.36 1.82
CA VAL A 97 9.31 -7.27 0.95
C VAL A 97 8.89 -8.73 1.18
N ARG A 98 8.79 -9.16 2.45
CA ARG A 98 8.37 -10.52 2.80
C ARG A 98 6.98 -10.84 2.29
N ALA A 99 6.02 -9.96 2.55
CA ALA A 99 4.64 -10.16 2.09
C ALA A 99 4.50 -10.09 0.57
N ARG A 100 5.23 -9.20 -0.11
CA ARG A 100 5.23 -9.12 -1.58
C ARG A 100 5.73 -10.43 -2.20
N ARG A 101 6.74 -11.08 -1.63
CA ARG A 101 7.21 -12.39 -2.11
C ARG A 101 6.12 -13.45 -2.03
N VAL A 102 5.42 -13.54 -0.89
CA VAL A 102 4.27 -14.46 -0.74
C VAL A 102 3.20 -14.14 -1.78
N TRP A 103 2.87 -12.87 -1.97
CA TRP A 103 1.87 -12.46 -2.96
C TRP A 103 2.27 -12.84 -4.39
N LEU A 104 3.54 -12.65 -4.77
CA LEU A 104 4.06 -13.00 -6.10
C LEU A 104 4.03 -14.52 -6.33
N THR A 105 4.41 -15.30 -5.32
CA THR A 105 4.33 -16.77 -5.37
C THR A 105 2.88 -17.24 -5.55
N LEU A 106 1.92 -16.69 -4.80
CA LEU A 106 0.50 -17.04 -4.92
C LEU A 106 -0.15 -16.62 -6.25
N ARG A 107 0.53 -15.75 -7.01
CA ARG A 107 0.12 -15.30 -8.34
C ARG A 107 0.85 -16.03 -9.46
N ASP A 108 1.69 -17.02 -9.13
CA ASP A 108 2.57 -17.72 -10.06
C ASP A 108 3.39 -16.74 -10.93
N THR A 109 3.85 -15.64 -10.32
CA THR A 109 4.56 -14.59 -11.05
C THR A 109 5.92 -15.10 -11.51
N PRO A 110 6.29 -14.97 -12.80
CA PRO A 110 7.58 -15.43 -13.30
C PRO A 110 8.76 -14.82 -12.54
N THR A 111 9.82 -15.61 -12.31
CA THR A 111 11.06 -15.17 -11.65
C THR A 111 11.80 -14.04 -12.37
N ALA A 112 11.55 -13.83 -13.68
CA ALA A 112 12.07 -12.66 -14.39
C ALA A 112 11.40 -11.33 -13.94
N LEU A 113 10.20 -11.41 -13.35
CA LEU A 113 9.43 -10.28 -12.84
C LEU A 113 9.40 -10.23 -11.30
N ALA A 114 9.47 -11.39 -10.64
CA ALA A 114 9.65 -11.51 -9.19
C ALA A 114 11.13 -11.30 -8.81
N GLY A 115 11.41 -10.77 -7.62
CA GLY A 115 12.79 -10.61 -7.12
C GLY A 115 13.34 -9.19 -7.16
N ARG A 116 12.62 -8.22 -7.72
CA ARG A 116 12.97 -6.79 -7.61
C ARG A 116 12.49 -6.14 -6.31
N ASP A 117 11.68 -6.83 -5.52
CA ASP A 117 11.10 -6.35 -4.25
C ASP A 117 12.16 -5.83 -3.28
N LEU A 118 13.21 -6.62 -3.00
CA LEU A 118 14.29 -6.19 -2.10
C LEU A 118 15.13 -5.05 -2.71
N GLN A 119 15.40 -5.10 -4.01
CA GLN A 119 16.18 -4.09 -4.69
C GLN A 119 15.45 -2.73 -4.67
N GLU A 120 14.16 -2.73 -4.99
CA GLU A 120 13.31 -1.54 -4.97
C GLU A 120 13.24 -0.94 -3.56
N ALA A 121 12.97 -1.75 -2.53
CA ALA A 121 12.91 -1.29 -1.15
C ALA A 121 14.25 -0.73 -0.67
N THR A 122 15.35 -1.43 -0.97
CA THR A 122 16.72 -0.96 -0.63
C THR A 122 17.03 0.36 -1.31
N HIS A 123 16.66 0.51 -2.58
CA HIS A 123 16.86 1.76 -3.31
C HIS A 123 16.11 2.93 -2.64
N TYR A 124 14.83 2.74 -2.28
CA TYR A 124 14.08 3.79 -1.59
C TYR A 124 14.66 4.16 -0.22
N LEU A 125 15.21 3.19 0.52
CA LEU A 125 15.82 3.46 1.83
C LEU A 125 17.17 4.17 1.74
N GLN A 126 17.93 3.95 0.66
CA GLN A 126 19.31 4.43 0.53
C GLN A 126 19.45 5.70 -0.31
N ASP A 127 18.55 5.92 -1.28
CA ASP A 127 18.64 7.06 -2.18
C ASP A 127 18.47 8.39 -1.40
N PRO A 128 19.46 9.32 -1.44
CA PRO A 128 19.37 10.62 -0.78
C PRO A 128 18.17 11.48 -1.22
N VAL A 129 17.65 11.29 -2.44
CA VAL A 129 16.48 12.03 -2.92
C VAL A 129 15.15 11.34 -2.58
N SER A 130 15.19 10.11 -2.07
CA SER A 130 13.98 9.37 -1.69
C SER A 130 13.32 9.97 -0.45
N ARG A 131 11.99 10.08 -0.49
CA ARG A 131 11.20 10.53 0.66
C ARG A 131 11.28 9.58 1.85
N TRP A 132 11.53 8.30 1.63
CA TRP A 132 11.73 7.33 2.72
C TRP A 132 13.02 7.60 3.49
N ARG A 133 14.02 8.19 2.82
CA ARG A 133 15.26 8.59 3.46
C ARG A 133 15.20 9.99 4.06
N GLN A 134 14.48 10.90 3.41
CA GLN A 134 14.41 12.31 3.81
C GLN A 134 13.41 12.59 4.93
N LEU A 135 12.30 11.87 4.97
CA LEU A 135 11.22 12.14 5.92
C LEU A 135 11.38 11.26 7.16
N PRO A 136 11.16 11.83 8.37
CA PRO A 136 11.10 11.04 9.58
C PRO A 136 9.93 10.04 9.50
N TRP A 137 10.09 8.88 10.13
CA TRP A 137 9.06 7.82 10.09
C TRP A 137 7.74 8.26 10.74
N ASN A 138 7.78 8.81 11.95
CA ASN A 138 6.59 9.07 12.78
C ASN A 138 6.63 10.40 13.55
N GLU A 139 7.43 11.38 13.11
CA GLU A 139 7.48 12.71 13.75
C GLU A 139 6.15 13.46 13.59
N PHE A 140 5.47 13.28 12.45
CA PHE A 140 4.17 13.92 12.19
C PHE A 140 3.05 12.92 12.45
N LYS A 141 2.52 12.92 13.68
CA LYS A 141 1.33 12.13 14.01
C LYS A 141 0.08 12.91 13.63
N ILE A 142 -0.83 12.25 12.93
CA ILE A 142 -2.01 12.90 12.34
C ILE A 142 -3.11 13.11 13.40
N PHE A 143 -3.11 12.30 14.46
CA PHE A 143 -4.12 12.30 15.52
C PHE A 143 -3.53 12.41 16.93
N GLU A 144 -2.48 13.22 17.12
CA GLU A 144 -2.10 13.56 18.50
C GLU A 144 -3.12 14.51 19.12
N PRO A 145 -3.65 14.22 20.32
CA PRO A 145 -4.43 15.19 21.06
C PRO A 145 -3.55 16.39 21.41
N ILE A 146 -4.08 17.59 21.16
CA ILE A 146 -3.51 18.87 21.60
C ILE A 146 -3.49 18.92 23.13
#